data_AF-A0A7S0WDT5-F1
#
_entry.id   AF-A0A7S0WDT5-F1
#
_cell.length_a   1.000
_cell.length_b   1.000
_cell.length_c   1.000
_cell.angle_alpha   90.00
_cell.angle_beta   90.00
_cell.angle_gamma   90.00
#
_symmetry.space_group_name_H-M   'P 1'
#
loop_
_entity.id
_entity.type
_entity.pdbx_description
1 polymer ?
#
loop_
_entity_poly.entity_id
_entity_poly.type
_entity_poly.pdbx_seq_one_letter_code
_entity_poly.pdbx_strand_id
1 'polypeptide(L)'
;TLVRSAANGDSSSSSSYEVYPVIGDGRCLFRSIAVGRALAEIGERAEEIQEVIEADVLRAAAVDELLERREDTEWFIEGDFEQYCARMQAPSTWGGEPEILM
;
A
#
# COMPACT_ATOMS: atom_id res chain seq x y z
N THR A 1 -2.39 0.13 8.93
CA THR A 1 -3.40 -0.78 8.34
C THR A 1 -4.22 -1.43 9.41
N LEU A 2 -5.52 -1.64 9.15
CA LEU A 2 -6.44 -2.34 10.04
C LEU A 2 -6.55 -3.80 9.59
N VAL A 3 -6.31 -4.76 10.49
CA VAL A 3 -6.47 -6.20 10.20
C VAL A 3 -7.47 -6.81 11.17
N ARG A 4 -8.32 -7.72 10.66
CA ARG A 4 -9.39 -8.38 11.41
C ARG A 4 -8.84 -9.43 12.35
N SER A 5 -9.29 -9.43 13.60
CA SER A 5 -9.05 -10.53 14.54
C SER A 5 -10.25 -11.49 14.54
N ALA A 6 -10.00 -12.79 14.42
CA ALA A 6 -11.03 -13.82 14.46
C ALA A 6 -11.44 -14.11 15.92
N ALA A 7 -12.61 -13.64 16.33
CA ALA A 7 -13.20 -14.00 17.62
C ALA A 7 -14.30 -15.07 17.44
N ASN A 8 -14.22 -16.12 18.27
CA ASN A 8 -15.14 -17.25 18.32
C ASN A 8 -16.44 -16.83 19.04
N GLY A 9 -17.60 -16.97 18.37
CA GLY A 9 -18.92 -17.07 18.99
C GLY A 9 -19.72 -15.76 19.22
N ASP A 10 -20.87 -15.72 18.53
CA ASP A 10 -22.12 -14.96 18.77
C ASP A 10 -22.35 -13.53 18.20
N SER A 11 -23.14 -13.51 17.11
CA SER A 11 -24.29 -12.64 16.78
C SER A 11 -24.34 -11.15 17.21
N SER A 12 -23.30 -10.39 16.87
CA SER A 12 -23.36 -9.02 16.34
C SER A 12 -21.98 -8.79 15.77
N SER A 13 -21.82 -8.73 14.44
CA SER A 13 -20.49 -8.77 13.80
C SER A 13 -19.70 -7.48 14.00
N SER A 14 -19.36 -7.16 15.24
CA SER A 14 -18.39 -6.15 15.62
C SER A 14 -17.03 -6.65 15.14
N SER A 15 -16.64 -6.22 13.94
CA SER A 15 -15.30 -6.49 13.44
C SER A 15 -14.31 -5.83 14.40
N SER A 16 -13.48 -6.63 15.07
CA SER A 16 -12.36 -6.12 15.85
C SER A 16 -11.23 -5.79 14.86
N TYR A 17 -10.64 -4.61 15.03
CA TYR A 17 -9.54 -4.13 14.20
C TYR A 17 -8.36 -3.81 15.10
N GLU A 18 -7.18 -4.27 14.68
CA GLU A 18 -5.92 -3.90 15.30
C GLU A 18 -5.18 -2.88 14.43
N VAL A 19 -4.54 -1.90 15.07
CA VAL A 19 -3.78 -0.84 14.39
C VAL A 19 -2.30 -1.17 14.44
N TYR A 20 -1.71 -1.39 13.27
CA TYR A 20 -0.26 -1.53 13.14
C TYR A 20 0.36 -0.21 12.63
N PRO A 21 1.20 0.46 13.43
CA PRO A 21 1.88 1.68 13.01
C PRO A 21 3.02 1.37 12.04
N VAL A 22 3.24 2.27 11.08
CA VAL A 22 4.33 2.19 10.09
C VAL A 22 5.17 3.46 10.14
N ILE A 23 6.42 3.36 9.68
CA ILE A 23 7.35 4.48 9.64
C ILE A 23 6.93 5.49 8.57
N GLY A 24 7.00 6.78 8.90
CA GLY A 24 6.72 7.90 8.00
C GLY A 24 7.93 8.34 7.18
N ASP A 25 8.49 7.46 6.35
CA ASP A 25 9.68 7.70 5.52
C ASP A 25 9.37 7.94 4.03
N GLY A 26 8.09 8.17 3.72
CA GLY A 26 7.56 8.27 2.36
C GLY A 26 7.06 6.96 1.77
N ARG A 27 7.38 5.82 2.38
CA ARG A 27 6.84 4.50 2.01
C ARG A 27 5.60 4.10 2.80
N CYS A 28 5.09 4.97 3.67
CA CYS A 28 4.07 4.63 4.67
C CYS A 28 2.80 3.96 4.07
N LEU A 29 2.37 4.37 2.86
CA LEU A 29 1.27 3.72 2.16
C LEU A 29 1.60 2.26 1.81
N PHE A 30 2.70 2.04 1.11
CA PHE A 30 3.09 0.70 0.67
C PHE A 30 3.50 -0.20 1.83
N ARG A 31 4.16 0.33 2.88
CA ARG A 31 4.43 -0.38 4.14
C ARG A 31 3.13 -0.81 4.82
N SER A 32 2.10 0.04 4.79
CA SER A 32 0.78 -0.30 5.32
C SER A 32 0.20 -1.52 4.59
N ILE A 33 0.31 -1.58 3.27
CA ILE A 33 -0.13 -2.73 2.47
C ILE A 33 0.73 -3.96 2.78
N ALA A 34 2.06 -3.83 2.82
CA ALA A 34 2.98 -4.91 3.14
C ALA A 34 2.68 -5.56 4.51
N VAL A 35 2.45 -4.74 5.54
CA VAL A 35 2.02 -5.23 6.87
C VAL A 35 0.69 -5.95 6.79
N GLY A 36 -0.29 -5.39 6.07
CA GLY A 36 -1.60 -6.03 5.88
C GLY A 36 -1.50 -7.39 5.19
N ARG A 37 -0.68 -7.49 4.14
CA ARG A 37 -0.41 -8.73 3.41
C ARG A 37 0.28 -9.77 4.28
N ALA A 38 1.33 -9.38 5.01
CA ALA A 38 2.00 -10.28 5.95
C ALA A 38 1.01 -10.84 6.99
N LEU A 39 0.21 -9.97 7.63
CA LEU A 39 -0.78 -10.42 8.60
C LEU A 39 -1.85 -11.34 7.99
N ALA A 40 -2.23 -11.14 6.73
CA ALA A 40 -3.18 -11.99 6.02
C ALA A 40 -2.59 -13.34 5.57
N GLU A 41 -1.32 -13.35 5.14
CA GLU A 41 -0.66 -14.51 4.54
C GLU A 41 0.03 -15.40 5.58
N ILE A 42 0.71 -14.80 6.56
CA ILE A 42 1.51 -15.51 7.59
C ILE A 42 0.96 -15.35 9.02
N GLY A 43 0.00 -14.44 9.24
CA GLY A 43 -0.64 -14.24 10.55
C GLY A 43 0.14 -13.34 11.52
N GLU A 44 1.29 -12.80 11.11
CA GLU A 44 2.10 -11.89 11.91
C GLU A 44 2.75 -10.79 11.06
N ARG A 45 3.32 -9.78 11.73
CA ARG A 45 4.02 -8.67 11.08
C ARG A 45 5.42 -9.12 10.67
N ALA A 46 5.79 -8.88 9.41
CA ALA A 46 7.13 -9.14 8.92
C ALA A 46 8.18 -8.23 9.58
N GLU A 47 9.46 -8.58 9.44
CA GLU A 47 10.55 -7.72 9.91
C GLU A 47 10.57 -6.37 9.16
N GLU A 48 11.08 -5.33 9.81
CA GLU A 48 11.11 -3.98 9.26
C GLU A 48 11.82 -3.89 7.90
N ILE A 49 12.87 -4.69 7.70
CA ILE A 49 13.60 -4.75 6.43
C ILE A 49 12.73 -5.34 5.31
N GLN A 50 11.90 -6.33 5.62
CA GLN A 50 10.98 -6.90 4.64
C GLN A 50 9.88 -5.90 4.30
N GLU A 51 9.40 -5.11 5.26
CA GLU A 51 8.46 -4.02 4.97
C GLU A 51 9.05 -2.97 4.02
N VAL A 52 10.36 -2.66 4.12
CA VAL A 52 11.04 -1.76 3.17
C VAL A 52 11.02 -2.36 1.77
N ILE A 53 11.45 -3.62 1.66
CA ILE A 53 11.60 -4.32 0.37
C ILE A 53 10.24 -4.45 -0.31
N GLU A 54 9.24 -4.96 0.41
CA GLU A 54 7.88 -5.11 -0.12
C GLU A 54 7.26 -3.76 -0.48
N ALA A 55 7.51 -2.72 0.31
CA ALA A 55 7.02 -1.38 -0.02
C ALA A 55 7.60 -0.84 -1.33
N ASP A 56 8.88 -1.07 -1.59
CA ASP A 56 9.54 -0.65 -2.83
C ASP A 56 9.08 -1.50 -4.04
N VAL A 57 8.84 -2.80 -3.83
CA VAL A 57 8.27 -3.69 -4.86
C VAL A 57 6.84 -3.26 -5.22
N LEU A 58 5.99 -3.02 -4.22
CA LEU A 58 4.61 -2.55 -4.44
C LEU A 58 4.57 -1.19 -5.13
N ARG A 59 5.48 -0.28 -4.77
CA ARG A 59 5.62 1.02 -5.43
C ARG A 59 5.99 0.86 -6.90
N ALA A 60 6.97 0.02 -7.22
CA ALA A 60 7.37 -0.22 -8.59
C ALA A 60 6.21 -0.79 -9.41
N ALA A 61 5.51 -1.80 -8.87
CA ALA A 61 4.34 -2.40 -9.52
C ALA A 61 3.21 -1.39 -9.76
N ALA A 62 2.92 -0.52 -8.79
CA ALA A 62 1.89 0.51 -8.97
C ALA A 62 2.27 1.51 -10.08
N VAL A 63 3.54 1.89 -10.18
CA VAL A 63 4.00 2.78 -11.27
C VAL A 63 3.96 2.07 -12.62
N ASP A 64 4.36 0.80 -12.68
CA ASP A 64 4.31 0.01 -13.90
C ASP A 64 2.86 -0.11 -14.41
N GLU A 65 1.91 -0.41 -13.51
CA GLU A 65 0.48 -0.48 -13.87
C GLU A 65 -0.08 0.87 -14.34
N LEU A 66 0.30 1.98 -13.70
CA LEU A 66 -0.07 3.33 -14.15
C LEU A 66 0.37 3.55 -15.60
N LEU A 67 1.62 3.21 -15.92
CA LEU A 67 2.19 3.35 -17.25
C LEU A 67 1.48 2.45 -18.28
N GLU A 68 1.17 1.20 -17.90
CA GLU A 68 0.46 0.25 -18.76
C GLU A 68 -0.98 0.69 -19.04
N ARG A 69 -1.67 1.26 -18.05
CA ARG A 69 -3.06 1.74 -18.15
C ARG A 69 -3.18 3.23 -18.43
N ARG A 70 -2.17 3.86 -19.03
CA ARG A 70 -2.14 5.33 -19.25
C ARG A 70 -3.44 5.89 -19.82
N GLU A 71 -4.05 5.22 -20.80
CA GLU A 71 -5.29 5.67 -21.44
C GLU A 71 -6.45 5.81 -20.44
N ASP A 72 -6.48 4.97 -19.40
CA ASP A 72 -7.50 4.95 -18.36
C ASP A 72 -7.13 5.78 -17.13
N THR A 73 -5.83 6.06 -16.92
CA THR A 73 -5.32 6.67 -15.68
C THR A 73 -4.92 8.13 -15.82
N GLU A 74 -4.40 8.55 -16.97
CA GLU A 74 -3.83 9.89 -17.16
C GLU A 74 -4.81 11.02 -16.88
N TRP A 75 -6.10 10.83 -17.20
CA TRP A 75 -7.13 11.88 -17.05
C TRP A 75 -7.36 12.32 -15.60
N PHE A 76 -7.04 11.48 -14.60
CA PHE A 76 -7.16 11.83 -13.19
C PHE A 76 -5.81 12.16 -12.52
N ILE A 77 -4.70 12.09 -13.27
CA ILE A 77 -3.39 12.49 -12.77
C ILE A 77 -3.21 14.00 -12.94
N GLU A 78 -2.89 14.68 -11.85
CA GLU A 78 -2.65 16.11 -11.87
C GLU A 78 -1.24 16.44 -12.41
N GLY A 79 -1.19 17.18 -13.51
CA GLY A 79 0.05 17.67 -14.12
C GLY A 79 0.54 16.80 -15.26
N ASP A 80 1.86 16.75 -15.43
CA ASP A 80 2.51 15.94 -16.45
C ASP A 80 2.63 14.48 -15.96
N PHE A 81 2.03 13.56 -16.72
CA PHE A 81 1.90 12.16 -16.33
C PHE A 81 3.26 11.48 -16.17
N GLU A 82 4.18 11.69 -17.10
CA GLU A 82 5.52 11.12 -17.05
C GLU A 82 6.31 11.64 -15.84
N GLN A 83 6.23 12.94 -15.54
CA GLN A 83 6.82 13.51 -14.34
C GLN A 83 6.18 12.97 -13.06
N TYR A 84 4.87 12.73 -13.07
CA TYR A 84 4.17 12.09 -11.95
C TYR A 84 4.73 10.70 -11.69
N CYS A 85 4.76 9.83 -12.71
CA CYS A 85 5.27 8.46 -12.60
C CYS A 85 6.75 8.45 -12.18
N ALA A 86 7.58 9.30 -12.78
CA ALA A 86 9.00 9.42 -12.42
C ALA A 86 9.19 9.85 -10.95
N ARG A 87 8.38 10.79 -10.46
CA ARG A 87 8.40 11.20 -9.05
C ARG A 87 7.90 10.09 -8.14
N MET A 88 6.88 9.33 -8.54
CA MET A 88 6.30 8.26 -7.73
C MET A 88 7.28 7.10 -7.50
N GLN A 89 8.24 6.87 -8.40
CA GLN A 89 9.31 5.89 -8.18
C GLN A 89 10.27 6.28 -7.04
N ALA A 90 10.37 7.57 -6.69
CA ALA A 90 11.24 7.99 -5.59
C ALA A 90 10.68 7.51 -4.24
N PRO A 91 11.46 6.82 -3.41
CA PRO A 91 10.89 6.21 -2.20
C PRO A 91 10.43 7.20 -1.11
N SER A 92 10.90 8.44 -1.18
CA SER A 92 10.46 9.55 -0.32
C SER A 92 9.13 10.16 -0.76
N THR A 93 8.62 9.83 -1.95
CA THR A 93 7.34 10.32 -2.46
C THR A 93 6.18 9.59 -1.80
N TRP A 94 5.23 10.33 -1.25
CA TRP A 94 4.05 9.74 -0.62
C TRP A 94 3.10 9.24 -1.69
N GLY A 95 2.67 7.99 -1.59
CA GLY A 95 1.61 7.46 -2.44
C GLY A 95 0.24 8.03 -2.07
N GLY A 96 -0.70 7.94 -3.00
CA GLY A 96 -2.07 8.40 -2.85
C GLY A 96 -3.10 7.41 -3.37
N GLU A 97 -4.26 7.93 -3.73
CA GLU A 97 -5.35 7.14 -4.33
C GLU A 97 -4.94 6.45 -5.64
N PRO A 98 -4.20 7.08 -6.58
CA PRO A 98 -3.82 6.42 -7.82
C PRO A 98 -3.09 5.10 -7.57
N GLU A 99 -2.13 5.07 -6.64
CA GLU A 99 -1.34 3.86 -6.35
C GLU A 99 -2.11 2.80 -5.56
N ILE A 100 -3.20 3.15 -4.86
CA ILE A 100 -4.07 2.17 -4.18
C ILE A 100 -4.95 1.41 -5.17
N LEU A 101 -5.28 2.04 -6.31
CA LEU A 101 -6.18 1.50 -7.33
C LEU A 101 -5.46 0.65 -8.38
N MET A 102 -4.13 0.62 -8.34
CA MET A 102 -3.30 -0.25 -9.18
C MET A 102 -3.13 -1.63 -8.54
#